data_AF-A0A839QL18-F1
#
_entry.id   AF-A0A839QL18-F1
#
_cell.length_a   1.000
_cell.length_b   1.000
_cell.length_c   1.000
_cell.angle_alpha   90.00
_cell.angle_beta   90.00
_cell.angle_gamma   90.00
#
_symmetry.space_group_name_H-M   'P 1'
#
loop_
_entity.id
_entity.type
_entity.pdbx_description
1 polymer ?
#
loop_
_entity_poly.entity_id
_entity_poly.type
_entity_poly.pdbx_seq_one_letter_code
_entity_poly.pdbx_strand_id
1 'polypeptide(L)' 'MDSTYIVCSRDRSTSLKLQRFHASRATRSIELPTGHHPFITRPDLMLEQLLALLRLS' A
#
# COMPACT_ATOMS: atom_id res chain seq x y z
N MET A 1 10.18 5.22 -13.54
CA MET A 1 9.50 6.18 -12.64
C MET A 1 9.49 5.57 -11.26
N ASP A 2 9.79 6.37 -10.24
CA ASP A 2 9.75 5.88 -8.86
C ASP A 2 8.31 5.59 -8.42
N SER A 3 8.07 4.46 -7.77
CA SER A 3 6.72 3.98 -7.44
C SER A 3 6.68 3.21 -6.11
N THR A 4 5.58 3.38 -5.39
CA THR A 4 5.30 2.68 -4.13
C THR A 4 3.98 1.92 -4.27
N TYR A 5 3.96 0.64 -3.96
CA TYR A 5 2.76 -0.18 -3.88
C TYR A 5 2.35 -0.40 -2.41
N ILE A 6 1.05 -0.28 -2.12
CA ILE A 6 0.49 -0.59 -0.79
C ILE A 6 -0.21 -1.95 -0.85
N VAL A 7 0.32 -2.94 -0.12
CA VAL A 7 -0.31 -4.25 0.07
C VAL A 7 -1.28 -4.16 1.25
N CYS A 8 -2.58 -4.32 0.97
CA CYS A 8 -3.64 -4.34 1.96
C CYS A 8 -3.84 -5.78 2.46
N SER A 9 -3.19 -6.14 3.59
CA SER A 9 -3.11 -7.54 4.03
C SER A 9 -4.42 -8.14 4.53
N ARG A 10 -5.45 -7.31 4.77
CA ARG A 10 -6.81 -7.71 5.15
C ARG A 10 -7.82 -7.50 4.02
N ASP A 11 -7.36 -7.24 2.81
CA ASP A 11 -8.22 -7.17 1.62
C ASP A 11 -8.87 -8.54 1.35
N ARG A 12 -10.18 -8.52 1.14
CA ARG A 12 -11.00 -9.70 0.78
C ARG A 12 -11.48 -9.67 -0.67
N SER A 13 -11.26 -8.57 -1.38
CA SER A 13 -11.56 -8.38 -2.80
C SER A 13 -10.37 -8.81 -3.66
N THR A 14 -9.15 -8.36 -3.33
CA THR A 14 -7.92 -8.72 -4.05
C THR A 14 -7.05 -9.64 -3.21
N SER A 15 -6.76 -10.85 -3.69
CA SER A 15 -5.95 -11.82 -2.95
C SER A 15 -4.55 -11.28 -2.62
N LEU A 16 -4.02 -11.64 -1.46
CA LEU A 16 -2.67 -11.26 -1.03
C LEU A 16 -1.59 -11.69 -2.02
N LYS A 17 -1.76 -12.88 -2.63
CA LYS A 17 -0.83 -13.39 -3.65
C LYS A 17 -0.78 -12.48 -4.87
N LEU A 18 -1.94 -12.04 -5.36
CA LEU A 18 -2.01 -11.15 -6.52
C LEU A 18 -1.46 -9.76 -6.20
N GLN A 19 -1.78 -9.22 -5.02
CA GLN A 19 -1.21 -7.95 -4.57
C GLN A 19 0.33 -8.00 -4.52
N ARG A 20 0.92 -9.04 -3.92
CA ARG A 20 2.38 -9.22 -3.86
C ARG A 20 3.01 -9.38 -5.24
N PHE A 21 2.33 -10.06 -6.16
CA PHE A 21 2.78 -10.18 -7.55
C PHE A 21 2.83 -8.83 -8.29
N HIS A 22 1.90 -7.92 -8.01
CA HIS A 22 1.96 -6.56 -8.56
C HIS A 22 2.96 -5.69 -7.81
N ALA A 23 3.03 -5.81 -6.48
CA ALA A 23 3.92 -5.04 -5.63
C ALA A 23 5.40 -5.28 -5.94
N SER A 24 5.78 -6.48 -6.38
CA SER A 24 7.15 -6.79 -6.80
C SER A 24 7.65 -6.01 -8.01
N ARG A 25 6.76 -5.30 -8.72
CA ARG A 25 7.08 -4.45 -9.86
C ARG A 25 7.30 -2.99 -9.48
N ALA A 26 6.97 -2.60 -8.24
CA ALA A 26 7.15 -1.24 -7.74
C ALA A 26 8.56 -1.06 -7.15
N THR A 27 9.06 0.18 -7.11
CA THR A 27 10.34 0.47 -6.44
C THR A 27 10.30 0.09 -4.96
N ARG A 28 9.14 0.32 -4.33
CA ARG A 28 8.89 0.04 -2.92
C ARG A 28 7.56 -0.66 -2.76
N SER A 29 7.47 -1.55 -1.77
CA SER A 29 6.25 -2.21 -1.35
C SER A 29 6.09 -2.07 0.15
N ILE A 30 4.92 -1.64 0.61
CA ILE A 30 4.60 -1.47 2.02
C ILE A 30 3.33 -2.28 2.31
N GLU A 31 3.41 -3.19 3.29
CA GLU A 31 2.26 -3.98 3.72
C GLU A 31 1.57 -3.29 4.91
N LEU A 32 0.26 -3.05 4.79
CA LEU A 32 -0.57 -2.41 5.81
C LEU A 32 -1.71 -3.35 6.24
N PRO A 33 -2.05 -3.39 7.55
CA PRO A 33 -3.15 -4.20 8.05
C PRO A 33 -4.49 -3.52 7.74
N THR A 34 -4.93 -3.54 6.49
CA THR A 34 -6.15 -2.86 6.03
C THR A 34 -6.87 -3.61 4.91
N GLY A 35 -8.13 -3.25 4.68
CA GLY A 35 -8.97 -3.81 3.62
C GLY A 35 -8.77 -3.13 2.27
N HIS A 36 -9.61 -3.48 1.28
CA HIS A 36 -9.44 -3.06 -0.13
C HIS A 36 -9.38 -1.53 -0.34
N HIS A 37 -10.08 -0.76 0.48
CA HIS A 37 -10.21 0.68 0.34
C HIS A 37 -9.57 1.42 1.53
N PRO A 38 -8.23 1.44 1.64
CA PRO A 38 -7.54 2.04 2.78
C PRO A 38 -7.77 3.55 2.87
N PHE A 39 -7.95 4.24 1.74
CA PHE A 39 -8.26 5.67 1.72
C PHE A 39 -9.58 6.03 2.42
N ILE A 40 -10.56 5.11 2.43
CA ILE A 40 -11.86 5.34 3.07
C ILE A 40 -11.82 4.85 4.51
N THR A 41 -11.28 3.65 4.73
CA THR A 41 -11.42 2.93 6.00
C THR A 41 -10.30 3.20 6.99
N ARG A 42 -9.11 3.56 6.50
CA ARG A 42 -7.88 3.83 7.27
C ARG A 42 -7.07 4.99 6.65
N PRO A 43 -7.67 6.18 6.50
CA PRO A 43 -6.99 7.34 5.92
C PRO A 43 -5.75 7.76 6.72
N ASP A 44 -5.74 7.48 8.03
CA ASP A 44 -4.60 7.68 8.93
C ASP A 44 -3.35 6.95 8.44
N LEU A 45 -3.47 5.66 8.13
CA LEU A 45 -2.34 4.87 7.64
C LEU A 45 -1.83 5.37 6.29
N MET A 46 -2.73 5.82 5.41
CA MET A 46 -2.34 6.36 4.10
C MET A 46 -1.61 7.69 4.23
N LEU A 47 -2.05 8.57 5.13
CA LEU A 47 -1.38 9.85 5.40
C LEU A 47 0.04 9.62 5.94
N GLU A 48 0.22 8.68 6.86
CA GLU A 48 1.54 8.31 7.37
C GLU A 48 2.49 7.89 6.24
N GLN A 49 2.02 7.06 5.30
CA GLN A 49 2.84 6.64 4.16
C GLN A 49 3.17 7.81 3.23
N LEU A 50 2.21 8.71 2.97
CA LEU A 50 2.46 9.88 2.12
C LEU A 50 3.49 10.83 2.73
N LEU A 51 3.37 11.12 4.04
CA LEU A 51 4.33 11.96 4.75
C LEU A 51 5.73 11.32 4.80
N ALA A 52 5.80 10.00 4.95
CA ALA A 52 7.07 9.28 4.88
C ALA A 52 7.73 9.42 3.50
N LEU A 53 6.97 9.29 2.42
CA LEU A 53 7.48 9.43 1.06
C LEU A 53 7.99 10.85 0.75
N LEU A 54 7.29 11.88 1.22
CA LEU A 54 7.71 13.29 1.05
C LEU A 54 9.01 13.64 1.79
N ARG A 55 9.41 12.84 2.78
CA ARG A 55 10.68 13.03 3.50
C ARG A 55 11.86 12.32 2.82
N LEU A 56 11.57 11.47 1.83
CA LEU A 56 12.58 10.73 1.07
C LEU A 56 12.93 11.41 -0.27
N SER A 57 12.21 12.48 -0.63
CA SER A 57 12.38 13.28 -1.85
C SER A 57 13.28 14.49 -1.65
#